data_AF-A0A843SK70-F1
#
_entry.id   AF-A0A843SK70-F1
#
_cell.length_a   1.000
_cell.length_b   1.000
_cell.length_c   1.000
_cell.angle_alpha   90.00
_cell.angle_beta   90.00
_cell.angle_gamma   90.00
#
_symmetry.space_group_name_H-M   'P 1'
#
loop_
_entity.id
_entity.type
_entity.pdbx_description
1 polymer ?
#
loop_
_entity_poly.entity_id
_entity_poly.type
_entity_poly.pdbx_seq_one_letter_code
_entity_poly.pdbx_strand_id
1 'polypeptide(L)'
;MTTRTWLVRWIYMTVAAHLVVGVLLPLCAGAAVTEGYRRGIEDFFFGADAPAAGKALHVWWISLFGPTVQAAAIWMAGLAVIGDKQRNAFAWAMLILGLLVWAPQDMLISARAHCWINVWIDTLALAVMLPPLLWLCKFDLAFKHGKTKA
;
A
#
# COMPACT_ATOMS: atom_id res chain seq x y z
N MET A 1 20.81 10.45 -15.27
CA MET A 1 19.82 10.58 -14.17
C MET A 1 20.50 10.26 -12.87
N THR A 2 20.24 11.02 -11.79
CA THR A 2 20.79 10.70 -10.47
C THR A 2 19.95 9.60 -9.81
N THR A 3 20.54 8.83 -8.89
CA THR A 3 19.83 7.78 -8.13
C THR A 3 18.58 8.30 -7.45
N ARG A 4 18.65 9.50 -6.83
CA ARG A 4 17.48 10.15 -6.21
C ARG A 4 16.33 10.34 -7.19
N THR A 5 16.60 10.84 -8.40
CA THR A 5 15.55 11.07 -9.42
C THR A 5 14.84 9.78 -9.80
N TRP A 6 15.58 8.67 -9.92
CA TRP A 6 14.99 7.35 -10.16
C TRP A 6 14.09 6.90 -9.01
N LEU A 7 14.55 7.03 -7.76
CA LEU A 7 13.76 6.67 -6.58
C LEU A 7 12.48 7.50 -6.47
N VAL A 8 12.53 8.81 -6.73
CA VAL A 8 11.32 9.65 -6.74
C VAL A 8 10.32 9.18 -7.80
N ARG A 9 10.79 8.91 -9.03
CA ARG A 9 9.94 8.38 -10.10
C ARG A 9 9.32 7.05 -9.72
N TRP A 10 10.09 6.18 -9.08
CA TRP A 10 9.59 4.91 -8.56
C TRP A 10 8.46 5.13 -7.55
N ILE A 11 8.62 6.04 -6.58
CA ILE A 11 7.55 6.37 -5.63
C ILE A 11 6.29 6.88 -6.34
N TYR A 12 6.43 7.75 -7.34
CA TYR A 12 5.26 8.21 -8.12
C TYR A 12 4.56 7.06 -8.87
N MET A 13 5.32 6.15 -9.47
CA MET A 13 4.76 4.97 -10.13
C MET A 13 4.02 4.08 -9.13
N THR A 14 4.59 3.87 -7.94
CA THR A 14 3.95 3.08 -6.88
C THR A 14 2.67 3.75 -6.39
N VAL A 15 2.67 5.07 -6.18
CA VAL A 15 1.45 5.82 -5.81
C VAL A 15 0.37 5.70 -6.88
N ALA A 16 0.73 5.85 -8.15
CA ALA A 16 -0.20 5.68 -9.27
C ALA A 16 -0.76 4.25 -9.30
N ALA A 17 0.07 3.24 -9.07
CA ALA A 17 -0.35 1.85 -8.99
C ALA A 17 -1.37 1.64 -7.85
N HIS A 18 -1.16 2.21 -6.66
CA HIS A 18 -2.13 2.15 -5.56
C HIS A 18 -3.46 2.80 -5.95
N LEU A 19 -3.43 3.98 -6.60
CA LEU A 19 -4.64 4.64 -7.06
C LEU A 19 -5.41 3.76 -8.06
N VAL A 20 -4.72 3.19 -9.05
CA VAL A 20 -5.31 2.28 -10.04
C VAL A 20 -5.90 1.04 -9.36
N VAL A 21 -5.16 0.40 -8.44
CA VAL A 21 -5.68 -0.74 -7.67
C VAL A 21 -6.94 -0.35 -6.89
N GLY A 22 -6.93 0.80 -6.23
CA GLY A 22 -8.10 1.31 -5.51
C GLY A 22 -9.32 1.56 -6.40
N VAL A 23 -9.12 1.93 -7.68
CA VAL A 23 -10.21 2.03 -8.68
C VAL A 23 -10.67 0.64 -9.12
N LEU A 24 -9.75 -0.29 -9.34
CA LEU A 24 -10.06 -1.62 -9.86
C LEU A 24 -10.78 -2.52 -8.83
N LEU A 25 -10.46 -2.39 -7.54
CA LEU A 25 -11.06 -3.20 -6.48
C LEU A 25 -12.60 -3.25 -6.54
N PRO A 26 -13.35 -2.13 -6.55
CA PRO A 26 -14.82 -2.16 -6.63
C PRO A 26 -15.34 -2.63 -7.98
N LEU A 27 -14.60 -2.38 -9.07
CA LEU A 27 -15.01 -2.79 -10.42
C LEU A 27 -14.88 -4.31 -10.61
N CYS A 28 -13.94 -4.94 -9.92
CA CYS A 28 -13.65 -6.36 -10.07
C CYS A 28 -14.02 -7.19 -8.84
N ALA A 29 -14.59 -6.61 -7.78
CA ALA A 29 -14.85 -7.29 -6.51
C ALA A 29 -15.67 -8.59 -6.65
N GLY A 30 -16.67 -8.60 -7.53
CA GLY A 30 -17.51 -9.77 -7.83
C GLY A 30 -17.07 -10.60 -9.04
N ALA A 31 -15.94 -10.25 -9.67
CA ALA A 31 -15.48 -10.92 -10.89
C ALA A 31 -14.66 -12.20 -10.59
N ALA A 32 -14.44 -13.02 -11.62
CA ALA A 32 -13.67 -14.26 -11.50
C ALA A 32 -12.22 -14.04 -11.00
N VAL A 33 -11.64 -12.86 -11.28
CA VAL A 33 -10.27 -12.52 -10.86
C VAL A 33 -10.11 -12.45 -9.34
N THR A 34 -11.17 -12.11 -8.60
CA THR A 34 -11.17 -12.08 -7.13
C THR A 34 -11.77 -13.34 -6.51
N GLU A 35 -12.28 -14.28 -7.32
CA GLU A 35 -12.94 -15.50 -6.83
C GLU A 35 -11.98 -16.36 -6.00
N GLY A 36 -10.75 -16.59 -6.48
CA GLY A 36 -9.77 -17.38 -5.74
C GLY A 36 -9.37 -16.74 -4.40
N TYR A 37 -9.24 -15.41 -4.39
CA TYR A 37 -9.01 -14.64 -3.17
C TYR A 37 -10.18 -14.78 -2.19
N ARG A 38 -11.40 -14.55 -2.66
CA ARG A 38 -12.62 -14.65 -1.84
C ARG A 38 -12.81 -16.06 -1.29
N ARG A 39 -12.66 -17.10 -2.11
CA ARG A 39 -12.77 -18.50 -1.66
C ARG A 39 -11.78 -18.83 -0.56
N GLY A 40 -10.52 -18.40 -0.68
CA GLY A 40 -9.53 -18.64 0.37
C GLY A 40 -9.95 -18.07 1.74
N ILE A 41 -10.62 -16.92 1.75
CA ILE A 41 -11.18 -16.32 2.98
C ILE A 41 -12.45 -17.07 3.42
N GLU A 42 -13.36 -17.34 2.48
CA GLU A 42 -14.63 -18.05 2.72
C GLU A 42 -14.40 -19.43 3.33
N ASP A 43 -13.45 -20.19 2.79
CA ASP A 43 -13.10 -21.53 3.27
C ASP A 43 -12.66 -21.51 4.73
N PHE A 44 -11.90 -20.48 5.15
CA PHE A 44 -11.48 -20.32 6.54
C PHE A 44 -12.65 -20.02 7.48
N PHE A 45 -13.54 -19.10 7.11
CA PHE A 45 -14.62 -18.64 8.00
C PHE A 45 -15.84 -19.55 8.01
N PHE A 46 -16.15 -20.23 6.91
CA PHE A 46 -17.36 -21.04 6.78
C PHE A 46 -17.08 -22.55 6.81
N GLY A 47 -15.86 -23.01 6.49
CA GLY A 47 -15.48 -24.43 6.48
C GLY A 47 -16.23 -25.30 5.45
N ALA A 48 -17.08 -24.68 4.64
CA ALA A 48 -17.90 -25.24 3.57
C ALA A 48 -18.27 -24.08 2.61
N ASP A 49 -19.07 -24.36 1.58
CA ASP A 49 -19.55 -23.31 0.68
C ASP A 49 -20.18 -22.14 1.45
N ALA A 50 -19.61 -20.94 1.27
CA ALA A 50 -20.13 -19.76 1.93
C ALA A 50 -21.59 -19.50 1.52
N PRO A 51 -22.48 -19.18 2.48
CA PRO A 51 -23.84 -18.76 2.18
C PRO A 51 -23.85 -17.57 1.22
N ALA A 52 -24.91 -17.42 0.43
CA ALA A 52 -25.03 -16.33 -0.54
C ALA A 52 -24.82 -14.93 0.08
N ALA A 53 -25.32 -14.73 1.31
CA ALA A 53 -25.10 -13.50 2.06
C ALA A 53 -23.62 -13.27 2.44
N GLY A 54 -22.87 -14.33 2.77
CA GLY A 54 -21.44 -14.24 3.05
C GLY A 54 -20.63 -13.86 1.81
N LYS A 55 -20.96 -14.47 0.67
CA LYS A 55 -20.36 -14.11 -0.64
C LYS A 55 -20.63 -12.64 -0.99
N ALA A 56 -21.87 -12.18 -0.83
CA ALA A 56 -22.25 -10.79 -1.07
C ALA A 56 -21.52 -9.82 -0.11
N LEU A 57 -21.37 -10.20 1.16
CA LEU A 57 -20.63 -9.42 2.16
C LEU A 57 -19.15 -9.27 1.79
N HIS A 58 -18.49 -10.33 1.30
CA HIS A 58 -17.09 -10.23 0.85
C HIS A 58 -16.94 -9.34 -0.38
N VAL A 59 -17.84 -9.44 -1.36
CA VAL A 59 -17.84 -8.53 -2.53
C VAL A 59 -18.01 -7.08 -2.06
N TRP A 60 -18.90 -6.83 -1.11
CA TRP A 60 -19.11 -5.51 -0.53
C TRP A 60 -17.84 -4.99 0.18
N TRP A 61 -17.18 -5.81 1.01
CA TRP A 61 -15.95 -5.43 1.70
C TRP A 61 -14.80 -5.09 0.75
N ILE A 62 -14.57 -5.93 -0.27
CA ILE A 62 -13.54 -5.67 -1.30
C ILE A 62 -13.85 -4.36 -2.03
N SER A 63 -15.12 -4.14 -2.36
CA SER A 63 -15.54 -2.91 -3.03
C SER A 63 -15.31 -1.67 -2.17
N LEU A 64 -15.62 -1.77 -0.87
CA LEU A 64 -15.42 -0.68 0.09
C LEU A 64 -13.93 -0.36 0.31
N PHE A 65 -13.06 -1.36 0.21
CA PHE A 65 -11.62 -1.16 0.37
C PHE A 65 -11.03 -0.29 -0.75
N GLY A 66 -11.60 -0.34 -1.96
CA GLY A 66 -11.15 0.46 -3.10
C GLY A 66 -11.05 1.96 -2.84
N PRO A 67 -12.16 2.65 -2.49
CA PRO A 67 -12.13 4.06 -2.13
C PRO A 67 -11.14 4.40 -0.99
N THR A 68 -10.97 3.50 -0.01
CA THR A 68 -9.98 3.66 1.07
C THR A 68 -8.55 3.67 0.52
N VAL A 69 -8.21 2.73 -0.37
CA VAL A 69 -6.91 2.67 -1.04
C VAL A 69 -6.69 3.90 -1.93
N GLN A 70 -7.73 4.38 -2.62
CA GLN A 70 -7.65 5.62 -3.42
C GLN A 70 -7.35 6.84 -2.55
N ALA A 71 -8.04 7.00 -1.42
CA ALA A 71 -7.79 8.09 -0.49
C ALA A 71 -6.35 8.05 0.05
N ALA A 72 -5.87 6.86 0.45
CA ALA A 72 -4.50 6.65 0.86
C ALA A 72 -3.51 7.05 -0.25
N ALA A 73 -3.75 6.62 -1.50
CA ALA A 73 -2.91 6.97 -2.65
C ALA A 73 -2.84 8.49 -2.89
N ILE A 74 -3.96 9.21 -2.70
CA ILE A 74 -3.99 10.68 -2.82
C ILE A 74 -3.11 11.33 -1.75
N TRP A 75 -3.22 10.91 -0.49
CA TRP A 75 -2.36 11.42 0.58
C TRP A 75 -0.89 11.06 0.37
N MET A 76 -0.63 9.86 -0.12
CA MET A 76 0.72 9.44 -0.51
C MET A 76 1.29 10.32 -1.62
N ALA A 77 0.48 10.67 -2.63
CA ALA A 77 0.87 11.58 -3.70
C ALA A 77 1.24 12.96 -3.14
N GLY A 78 0.43 13.49 -2.22
CA GLY A 78 0.70 14.76 -1.54
C GLY A 78 2.05 14.76 -0.83
N LEU A 79 2.31 13.73 -0.01
CA LEU A 79 3.60 13.57 0.68
C LEU A 79 4.76 13.37 -0.30
N ALA A 80 4.57 12.60 -1.37
CA ALA A 80 5.60 12.39 -2.38
C ALA A 80 5.95 13.68 -3.13
N VAL A 81 4.97 14.52 -3.44
CA VAL A 81 5.20 15.86 -4.04
C VAL A 81 5.95 16.77 -3.08
N ILE A 82 5.57 16.82 -1.81
CA ILE A 82 6.29 17.60 -0.80
C ILE A 82 7.74 17.10 -0.68
N GLY A 83 7.93 15.78 -0.57
CA GLY A 83 9.24 15.15 -0.49
C GLY A 83 10.12 15.46 -1.70
N ASP A 84 9.58 15.35 -2.92
CA ASP A 84 10.31 15.65 -4.15
C ASP A 84 10.69 17.13 -4.23
N LYS A 85 9.68 18.01 -4.24
CA LYS A 85 9.84 19.44 -4.58
C LYS A 85 10.60 20.22 -3.52
N GLN A 86 10.41 19.87 -2.25
CA GLN A 86 11.05 20.58 -1.14
C GLN A 86 12.29 19.86 -0.60
N ARG A 87 12.62 18.68 -1.14
CA ARG A 87 13.65 17.79 -0.60
C ARG A 87 13.43 17.53 0.90
N ASN A 88 12.19 17.25 1.25
CA ASN A 88 11.75 17.15 2.63
C ASN A 88 11.83 15.70 3.13
N ALA A 89 12.87 15.39 3.91
CA ALA A 89 13.05 14.06 4.51
C ALA A 89 11.91 13.64 5.45
N PHE A 90 11.22 14.59 6.08
CA PHE A 90 10.08 14.29 6.95
C PHE A 90 8.91 13.74 6.16
N ALA A 91 8.66 14.22 4.93
CA ALA A 91 7.60 13.69 4.09
C ALA A 91 7.82 12.21 3.73
N TRP A 92 9.05 11.83 3.41
CA TRP A 92 9.44 10.43 3.21
C TRP A 92 9.29 9.61 4.50
N ALA A 93 9.67 10.17 5.66
CA ALA A 93 9.52 9.52 6.95
C ALA A 93 8.05 9.27 7.33
N MET A 94 7.14 10.18 6.97
CA MET A 94 5.70 10.01 7.21
C MET A 94 5.11 8.89 6.35
N LEU A 95 5.57 8.72 5.11
CA LEU A 95 5.20 7.56 4.28
C LEU A 95 5.67 6.24 4.91
N ILE A 96 6.92 6.21 5.41
CA ILE A 96 7.46 5.04 6.13
C ILE A 96 6.63 4.75 7.38
N LEU A 97 6.34 5.77 8.19
CA LEU A 97 5.55 5.62 9.41
C LEU A 97 4.16 5.05 9.12
N GLY A 98 3.50 5.54 8.07
CA GLY A 98 2.23 4.99 7.61
C GLY A 98 2.31 3.49 7.30
N LEU A 99 3.34 3.07 6.57
CA LEU A 99 3.59 1.66 6.24
C LEU A 99 3.86 0.81 7.49
N LEU A 100 4.67 1.32 8.42
CA LEU A 100 5.01 0.62 9.67
C LEU A 100 3.84 0.52 10.65
N VAL A 101 2.86 1.43 10.58
CA VAL A 101 1.63 1.33 11.36
C VAL A 101 0.67 0.37 10.70
N TRP A 102 0.43 0.50 9.38
CA TRP A 102 -0.57 -0.28 8.67
C TRP A 102 -0.17 -1.76 8.52
N ALA A 103 0.96 -2.06 7.87
CA ALA A 103 1.26 -3.42 7.42
C ALA A 103 1.39 -4.44 8.56
N PRO A 104 2.06 -4.16 9.69
CA PRO A 104 2.15 -5.15 10.77
C PRO A 104 0.79 -5.53 11.35
N GLN A 105 -0.14 -4.58 11.44
CA GLN A 105 -1.49 -4.84 11.94
C GLN A 105 -2.30 -5.67 10.94
N ASP A 106 -2.27 -5.29 9.67
CA ASP A 106 -2.98 -5.99 8.59
C ASP A 106 -2.50 -7.44 8.44
N MET A 107 -1.17 -7.62 8.39
CA MET A 107 -0.53 -8.93 8.35
C MET A 107 -0.86 -9.79 9.57
N LEU A 108 -0.86 -9.21 10.78
CA LEU A 108 -1.18 -9.96 12.01
C LEU A 108 -2.65 -10.41 12.04
N ILE A 109 -3.57 -9.53 11.68
CA ILE A 109 -5.02 -9.84 11.60
C ILE A 109 -5.24 -10.94 10.56
N SER A 110 -4.62 -10.80 9.39
CA SER A 110 -4.72 -11.76 8.29
C SER A 110 -4.12 -13.12 8.65
N ALA A 111 -2.96 -13.16 9.28
CA ALA A 111 -2.31 -14.41 9.70
C ALA A 111 -3.13 -15.18 10.73
N ARG A 112 -3.79 -14.48 11.68
CA ARG A 112 -4.71 -15.11 12.65
C ARG A 112 -5.91 -15.78 11.97
N ALA A 113 -6.30 -15.29 10.80
CA ALA A 113 -7.36 -15.87 9.98
C ALA A 113 -6.82 -16.80 8.86
N HIS A 114 -5.54 -17.21 8.91
CA HIS A 114 -4.88 -18.03 7.89
C HIS A 114 -4.96 -17.46 6.45
N CYS A 115 -5.24 -16.16 6.32
CA CYS A 115 -5.38 -15.45 5.05
C CYS A 115 -3.99 -15.04 4.53
N TRP A 116 -3.14 -16.02 4.21
CA TRP A 116 -1.74 -15.81 3.84
C TRP A 116 -1.54 -14.95 2.59
N ILE A 117 -2.53 -14.91 1.69
CA ILE A 117 -2.47 -14.07 0.50
C ILE A 117 -2.35 -12.57 0.86
N ASN A 118 -3.05 -12.10 1.90
CA ASN A 118 -2.92 -10.73 2.39
C ASN A 118 -1.50 -10.45 2.88
N VAL A 119 -0.94 -11.38 3.66
CA VAL A 119 0.43 -11.28 4.20
C VAL A 119 1.46 -11.14 3.07
N TRP A 120 1.28 -11.89 1.97
CA TRP A 120 2.16 -11.79 0.80
C TRP A 120 2.00 -10.47 0.05
N ILE A 121 0.76 -9.98 -0.12
CA ILE A 121 0.48 -8.68 -0.74
C ILE A 121 1.13 -7.54 0.07
N ASP A 122 0.97 -7.56 1.40
CA ASP A 122 1.55 -6.54 2.28
C ASP A 122 3.07 -6.59 2.27
N THR A 123 3.65 -7.80 2.29
CA THR A 123 5.10 -8.00 2.18
C THR A 123 5.64 -7.42 0.88
N LEU A 124 4.94 -7.64 -0.24
CA LEU A 124 5.30 -7.06 -1.53
C LEU A 124 5.21 -5.52 -1.50
N ALA A 125 4.15 -4.96 -0.93
CA ALA A 125 3.98 -3.51 -0.79
C ALA A 125 5.14 -2.89 0.02
N LEU A 126 5.49 -3.50 1.15
CA LEU A 126 6.63 -3.09 1.97
C LEU A 126 7.96 -3.20 1.21
N ALA A 127 8.20 -4.31 0.50
CA ALA A 127 9.43 -4.52 -0.24
C ALA A 127 9.61 -3.51 -1.39
N VAL A 128 8.51 -3.13 -2.05
CA VAL A 128 8.52 -2.15 -3.16
C VAL A 128 8.69 -0.71 -2.65
N MET A 129 8.21 -0.40 -1.44
CA MET A 129 8.16 0.97 -0.93
C MET A 129 9.26 1.33 0.07
N LEU A 130 9.58 0.45 1.03
CA LEU A 130 10.50 0.80 2.11
C LEU A 130 11.93 1.11 1.63
N PRO A 131 12.57 0.27 0.79
CA PRO A 131 13.93 0.55 0.33
C PRO A 131 14.09 1.93 -0.35
N PRO A 132 13.25 2.32 -1.35
CA PRO A 132 13.39 3.62 -1.97
C PRO A 132 13.08 4.78 -1.01
N LEU A 133 12.09 4.64 -0.12
CA LEU A 133 11.77 5.67 0.86
C LEU A 133 12.91 5.90 1.86
N LEU A 134 13.52 4.84 2.38
CA LEU A 134 14.66 4.93 3.30
C LEU A 134 15.86 5.63 2.65
N TRP A 135 16.14 5.31 1.38
CA TRP A 135 17.20 5.98 0.62
C TRP A 135 16.89 7.46 0.35
N LEU A 136 15.65 7.80 0.02
CA LEU A 136 15.21 9.19 -0.16
C LEU A 136 15.33 9.99 1.14
N CYS A 137 14.90 9.43 2.27
CA CYS A 137 15.14 10.01 3.60
C CYS A 137 16.64 10.30 3.82
N LYS A 138 17.50 9.31 3.58
CA LYS A 138 18.96 9.45 3.78
C LYS A 138 19.55 10.57 2.90
N PHE A 139 19.20 10.60 1.62
CA PHE A 139 19.72 11.62 0.70
C PHE A 139 19.29 13.04 1.07
N ASP A 140 18.03 13.22 1.45
CA ASP A 140 17.50 14.55 1.74
C ASP A 140 17.89 15.04 3.15
N LEU A 141 18.12 14.13 4.11
CA LEU A 141 18.77 14.47 5.38
C LEU A 141 20.22 14.93 5.16
N ALA A 142 21.00 14.20 4.35
CA ALA A 142 22.38 14.57 4.04
C ALA A 142 22.46 15.95 3.35
N PHE A 143 21.54 16.22 2.42
CA PHE A 143 21.43 17.51 1.75
C PHE A 143 21.17 18.67 2.73
N LYS A 144 20.27 18.48 3.69
CA LYS A 144 19.98 19.49 4.72
C LYS A 144 21.21 19.80 5.58
N HIS A 145 21.94 18.78 6.03
CA HIS A 145 23.17 18.97 6.82
C HIS A 145 24.28 19.66 6.03
N GLY A 146 24.41 19.37 4.73
CA GLY A 146 25.38 20.05 3.86
C GLY A 146 25.11 21.55 3.73
N LYS A 147 23.84 21.96 3.65
CA LYS A 147 23.45 23.38 3.62
C LYS A 147 23.68 24.12 4.94
N THR A 148 23.68 23.44 6.07
CA THR A 148 23.93 24.07 7.38
C THR A 148 25.42 24.27 7.66
N LYS A 149 26.30 23.58 6.93
CA LYS A 149 27.76 23.65 7.10
C LYS A 149 28.48 24.55 6.09
N ALA A 150 27.77 25.03 5.07
CA ALA A 150 28.28 25.96 4.05
C ALA A 150 27.76 27.37 4.32
#